data_AF-A0A2V9QWD5-F1
#
_entry.id   AF-A0A2V9QWD5-F1
#
_cell.length_a   1.000
_cell.length_b   1.000
_cell.length_c   1.000
_cell.angle_alpha   90.00
_cell.angle_beta   90.00
_cell.angle_gamma   90.00
#
_symmetry.space_group_name_H-M   'P 1'
#
loop_
_entity.id
_entity.type
_entity.pdbx_description
1 polymer ?
#
loop_
_entity_poly.entity_id
_entity_poly.type
_entity_poly.pdbx_seq_one_letter_code
_entity_poly.pdbx_strand_id
1 'polypeptide(L)'
;MQSNVKDSVVFATPKNEDERAYVAGACVRKLGIKFPAVLDEFGNSTEQAYTGWPDRIYLVDQKGRVAYKSRPGPFGFKADELSAALGKLNLK
;
A
#
# COMPACT_ATOMS: atom_id res chain seq x y z
N MET A 1 13.30 -4.57 -13.49
CA MET A 1 12.11 -4.51 -14.39
C MET A 1 11.89 -5.80 -15.18
N GLN A 2 12.88 -6.68 -15.41
CA GLN A 2 12.65 -7.97 -16.08
C GLN A 2 11.61 -8.86 -15.37
N SER A 3 11.52 -8.79 -14.05
CA SER A 3 10.48 -9.47 -13.24
C SER A 3 9.07 -9.09 -13.68
N ASN A 4 8.78 -7.79 -13.83
CA ASN A 4 7.46 -7.32 -14.24
C ASN A 4 7.09 -7.82 -15.64
N VAL A 5 8.05 -7.88 -16.57
CA VAL A 5 7.83 -8.42 -17.92
C VAL A 5 7.54 -9.92 -17.84
N LYS A 6 8.35 -10.68 -17.09
CA LYS A 6 8.15 -12.12 -16.88
C LYS A 6 6.78 -12.43 -16.28
N ASP A 7 6.35 -11.65 -15.30
CA ASP A 7 5.09 -11.84 -14.57
C ASP A 7 3.88 -11.20 -15.29
N SER A 8 4.11 -10.62 -16.47
CA SER A 8 3.10 -9.90 -17.26
C SER A 8 2.38 -8.82 -16.45
N VAL A 9 3.15 -8.04 -15.68
CA VAL A 9 2.74 -6.87 -14.89
C VAL A 9 3.30 -5.61 -15.55
N VAL A 10 2.85 -5.36 -16.78
CA VAL A 10 3.27 -4.20 -17.58
C VAL A 10 2.04 -3.35 -17.85
N PHE A 11 1.98 -2.19 -17.18
CA PHE A 11 0.90 -1.22 -17.31
C PHE A 11 1.47 0.12 -17.73
N ALA A 12 0.73 0.87 -18.54
CA ALA A 12 1.06 2.26 -18.81
C ALA A 12 0.83 3.10 -17.55
N THR A 13 1.58 4.20 -17.40
CA THR A 13 1.32 5.19 -16.36
C THR A 13 -0.07 5.80 -16.58
N PRO A 14 -0.98 5.73 -15.58
CA PRO A 14 -2.30 6.32 -15.68
C PRO A 14 -2.24 7.84 -15.91
N LYS A 15 -3.16 8.37 -16.73
CA LYS A 15 -3.28 9.80 -17.03
C LYS A 15 -4.53 10.46 -16.44
N ASN A 16 -5.43 9.67 -15.86
CA ASN A 16 -6.66 10.10 -15.22
C ASN A 16 -7.09 9.07 -14.16
N GLU A 17 -8.14 9.39 -13.41
CA GLU A 17 -8.67 8.54 -12.34
C GLU A 17 -9.20 7.19 -12.84
N ASP A 18 -9.84 7.15 -14.01
CA ASP A 18 -10.40 5.92 -14.56
C ASP A 18 -9.31 4.90 -14.92
N GLU A 19 -8.23 5.37 -15.56
CA GLU A 19 -7.05 4.54 -15.86
C GLU A 19 -6.36 4.08 -14.57
N ARG A 20 -6.30 4.93 -13.55
CA ARG A 20 -5.71 4.61 -12.25
C ARG A 20 -6.53 3.53 -11.54
N ALA A 21 -7.86 3.67 -11.54
CA ALA A 21 -8.80 2.70 -11.00
C ALA A 21 -8.73 1.36 -11.76
N TYR A 22 -8.54 1.38 -13.08
CA TYR A 22 -8.35 0.16 -13.87
C TYR A 22 -7.12 -0.63 -13.42
N VAL A 23 -5.96 0.04 -13.28
CA VAL A 23 -4.70 -0.60 -12.83
C VAL A 23 -4.83 -1.10 -11.40
N ALA A 24 -5.40 -0.31 -10.49
CA ALA A 24 -5.65 -0.71 -9.11
C ALA A 24 -6.59 -1.93 -9.03
N GLY A 25 -7.66 -1.94 -9.83
CA GLY A 25 -8.58 -3.09 -9.92
C GLY A 25 -7.89 -4.35 -10.42
N ALA A 26 -6.98 -4.24 -11.40
CA ALA A 26 -6.18 -5.39 -11.85
C ALA A 26 -5.28 -5.93 -10.72
N CYS A 27 -4.65 -5.06 -9.94
CA CYS A 27 -3.85 -5.43 -8.76
C CYS A 27 -4.68 -6.19 -7.72
N VAL A 28 -5.81 -5.63 -7.29
CA VAL A 28 -6.72 -6.23 -6.30
C VAL A 28 -7.16 -7.63 -6.73
N ARG A 29 -7.56 -7.80 -8.00
CA ARG A 29 -7.99 -9.09 -8.54
C ARG A 29 -6.84 -10.10 -8.63
N LYS A 30 -5.68 -9.71 -9.16
CA LYS A 30 -4.54 -10.62 -9.38
C LYS A 30 -3.90 -11.08 -8.07
N LEU A 31 -3.86 -10.21 -7.05
CA LEU A 31 -3.35 -10.55 -5.72
C LEU A 31 -4.41 -11.16 -4.80
N GLY A 32 -5.69 -11.16 -5.21
CA GLY A 32 -6.78 -11.70 -4.41
C GLY A 32 -7.01 -10.96 -3.10
N ILE A 33 -6.77 -9.63 -3.08
CA ILE A 33 -6.90 -8.80 -1.87
C ILE A 33 -8.32 -8.93 -1.30
N LYS A 34 -8.41 -9.24 0.00
CA LYS A 34 -9.68 -9.51 0.70
C LYS A 34 -10.12 -8.38 1.64
N PHE A 35 -9.22 -7.46 1.94
CA PHE A 35 -9.54 -6.27 2.74
C PHE A 35 -9.91 -5.10 1.82
N PRO A 36 -10.61 -4.07 2.34
CA PRO A 36 -10.94 -2.89 1.55
C PRO A 36 -9.70 -2.27 0.92
N ALA A 37 -9.73 -2.10 -0.40
CA ALA A 37 -8.73 -1.36 -1.15
C ALA A 37 -9.34 -0.04 -1.61
N VAL A 38 -8.68 1.05 -1.29
CA VAL A 38 -9.08 2.41 -1.69
C VAL A 38 -8.00 3.01 -2.57
N LEU A 39 -8.37 4.03 -3.33
CA LEU A 39 -7.47 4.72 -4.26
C LEU A 39 -7.16 6.12 -3.73
N ASP A 40 -5.89 6.50 -3.76
CA ASP A 40 -5.49 7.89 -3.57
C ASP A 40 -5.89 8.71 -4.79
N GLU A 41 -6.35 9.94 -4.55
CA GLU A 41 -6.72 10.86 -5.63
C GLU A 41 -5.53 11.16 -6.54
N PHE A 42 -5.80 11.67 -7.74
CA PHE A 42 -4.80 11.76 -8.80
C PHE A 42 -3.58 12.62 -8.44
N GLY A 43 -3.75 13.60 -7.55
CA GLY A 43 -2.74 14.48 -6.96
C GLY A 43 -1.85 13.82 -5.90
N ASN A 44 -2.13 12.58 -5.51
CA ASN A 44 -1.32 11.77 -4.57
C ASN A 44 -1.18 12.39 -3.17
N SER A 45 -2.21 13.09 -2.68
CA SER A 45 -2.15 13.74 -1.36
C SER A 45 -1.92 12.77 -0.21
N THR A 46 -2.50 11.56 -0.24
CA THR A 46 -2.27 10.54 0.80
C THR A 46 -0.85 10.00 0.74
N GLU A 47 -0.36 9.68 -0.46
CA GLU A 47 1.01 9.22 -0.68
C GLU A 47 2.01 10.24 -0.11
N GLN A 48 1.85 11.53 -0.43
CA GLN A 48 2.74 12.59 0.04
C GLN A 48 2.69 12.75 1.56
N ALA A 49 1.50 12.77 2.15
CA ALA A 49 1.32 12.89 3.60
C ALA A 49 1.95 11.72 4.37
N TYR A 50 1.95 10.52 3.79
CA TYR A 50 2.47 9.30 4.41
C TYR A 50 3.81 8.83 3.83
N THR A 51 4.46 9.58 2.92
CA THR A 51 5.68 9.14 2.21
C THR A 51 5.56 7.69 1.70
N GLY A 52 4.44 7.42 1.03
CA GLY A 52 3.93 6.09 0.69
C GLY A 52 4.77 5.34 -0.32
N TRP A 53 5.52 6.04 -1.17
CA TRP A 53 6.33 5.44 -2.21
C TRP A 53 7.61 4.75 -1.67
N PRO A 54 8.03 3.59 -2.24
CA PRO A 54 7.33 2.78 -3.24
C PRO A 54 6.21 1.91 -2.66
N ASP A 55 6.34 1.51 -1.39
CA ASP A 55 5.26 0.98 -0.56
C ASP A 55 5.57 1.29 0.92
N ARG A 56 4.52 1.25 1.75
CA ARG A 56 4.58 1.47 3.21
C ARG A 56 3.54 0.66 3.94
N ILE A 57 3.89 0.28 5.16
CA ILE A 57 2.95 -0.18 6.18
C ILE A 57 2.90 0.88 7.27
N TYR A 58 1.68 1.29 7.61
CA TYR A 58 1.39 2.14 8.76
C TYR A 58 0.43 1.41 9.70
N LEU A 59 0.62 1.61 11.00
CA LEU A 59 -0.36 1.28 12.02
C LEU A 59 -0.79 2.58 12.68
N VAL A 60 -2.08 2.90 12.58
CA VAL A 60 -2.69 4.05 13.24
C VAL A 60 -3.52 3.52 14.41
N ASP A 61 -3.26 4.03 15.62
CA ASP A 61 -3.97 3.62 16.83
C ASP A 61 -5.40 4.20 16.88
N GLN A 62 -6.20 3.74 17.85
CA GLN A 62 -7.58 4.22 18.06
C GLN A 62 -7.69 5.72 18.38
N LYS A 63 -6.57 6.38 18.70
CA LYS A 63 -6.48 7.83 18.97
C LYS A 63 -5.95 8.60 17.76
N GLY A 64 -5.82 7.95 16.60
CA GLY A 64 -5.35 8.57 15.36
C GLY A 64 -3.83 8.79 15.31
N ARG A 65 -3.04 8.14 16.17
CA ARG A 65 -1.58 8.30 16.22
C ARG A 65 -0.89 7.19 15.44
N VAL A 66 0.19 7.53 14.74
CA VAL A 66 1.05 6.54 14.09
C VAL A 66 1.81 5.75 15.15
N ALA A 67 1.39 4.50 15.38
CA ALA A 67 2.02 3.57 16.30
C ALA A 67 3.17 2.78 15.65
N TYR A 68 3.15 2.64 14.31
CA TYR A 68 4.22 2.02 13.55
C TYR A 68 4.27 2.59 12.12
N LYS A 69 5.48 2.76 11.61
CA LYS A 69 5.81 3.12 10.22
C LYS A 69 6.94 2.20 9.75
N SER A 70 6.73 1.49 8.65
CA SER A 70 7.76 0.61 8.09
C SER A 70 8.89 1.38 7.40
N ARG A 71 10.02 0.68 7.19
CA ARG A 71 11.07 1.10 6.25
C ARG A 71 10.58 1.06 4.79
N PRO A 72 11.26 1.71 3.83
CA PRO A 72 10.75 1.78 2.45
C PRO A 72 10.76 0.42 1.78
N GLY A 73 9.73 0.14 1.00
CA GLY A 73 9.65 -1.06 0.18
C GLY A 73 10.67 -1.18 -0.94
N PRO A 74 10.76 -2.37 -1.57
CA PRO A 74 10.07 -3.60 -1.15
C PRO A 74 10.72 -4.24 0.07
N PHE A 75 12.00 -3.94 0.35
CA PHE A 75 12.78 -4.59 1.43
C PHE A 75 12.30 -4.26 2.84
N GLY A 76 11.63 -3.11 3.02
CA GLY A 76 11.04 -2.69 4.28
C GLY A 76 9.61 -3.20 4.52
N PHE A 77 8.97 -3.84 3.54
CA PHE A 77 7.61 -4.37 3.67
C PHE A 77 7.65 -5.70 4.43
N LYS A 78 7.47 -5.66 5.76
CA LYS A 78 7.57 -6.83 6.63
C LYS A 78 6.32 -7.00 7.50
N ALA A 79 5.50 -8.00 7.16
CA ALA A 79 4.26 -8.30 7.89
C ALA A 79 4.51 -8.66 9.37
N ASP A 80 5.62 -9.34 9.67
CA ASP A 80 5.95 -9.73 11.05
C ASP A 80 6.23 -8.52 11.95
N GLU A 81 6.82 -7.45 11.42
CA GLU A 81 7.04 -6.21 12.16
C GLU A 81 5.71 -5.50 12.47
N LEU A 82 4.77 -5.49 11.53
CA LEU A 82 3.41 -5.01 11.76
C LEU A 82 2.70 -5.84 12.83
N SER A 83 2.78 -7.17 12.76
CA SER A 83 2.19 -8.08 13.75
C SER A 83 2.74 -7.81 15.16
N ALA A 84 4.07 -7.64 15.27
CA ALA A 84 4.72 -7.27 16.53
C ALA A 84 4.29 -5.88 17.04
N ALA A 85 4.04 -4.92 16.13
CA ALA A 85 3.51 -3.61 16.51
C ALA A 85 2.06 -3.68 16.98
N LEU A 86 1.22 -4.48 16.31
CA LEU A 86 -0.16 -4.74 16.73
C LEU A 86 -0.22 -5.36 18.12
N GLY A 87 0.63 -6.35 18.42
CA GLY A 87 0.68 -6.98 19.75
C GLY A 87 1.07 -6.03 20.90
N LYS A 88 1.67 -4.88 20.59
CA LYS A 88 1.97 -3.83 21.58
C LYS A 88 0.81 -2.88 21.81
N LEU A 89 -0.15 -2.81 20.88
CA LEU A 89 -1.40 -2.11 21.11
C LEU A 89 -2.27 -3.03 21.95
N ASN A 90 -2.54 -2.64 23.20
CA ASN A 90 -3.54 -3.29 24.04
C ASN A 90 -4.93 -3.05 23.42
N LEU A 91 -5.25 -3.83 22.38
CA LEU A 91 -6.58 -3.92 21.80
C LEU A 91 -7.42 -4.68 22.82
N LYS A 92 -8.17 -3.94 23.63
CA LYS A 92 -9.23 -4.49 24.48
C LYS A 92 -10.39 -4.97 23.62
#